data_AF-A0A2M7A7S9-F1
#
_entry.id   AF-A0A2M7A7S9-F1
#
_cell.length_a   1.000
_cell.length_b   1.000
_cell.length_c   1.000
_cell.angle_alpha   90.00
_cell.angle_beta   90.00
_cell.angle_gamma   90.00
#
_symmetry.space_group_name_H-M   'P 1'
#
loop_
_entity.id
_entity.type
_entity.pdbx_description
1 polymer ?
#
loop_
_entity_poly.entity_id
_entity_poly.type
_entity_poly.pdbx_seq_one_letter_code
_entity_poly.pdbx_strand_id
1 'polypeptide(L)'
;MKSKKQKVITEIFKFCTEKNNFVFHNELVKKISKKHNFGNPFDATKLDNLDKFPDILIENDFFIIHQGKGYHKFVKSIEKAFHKFEPILPRDIIDKEYKRSILNEYDTSESNMLSVGSNLKIFHHFLYGNTDVTPKIYFPRRTKNGKSD
;
A
#
# COMPACT_ATOMS: atom_id res chain seq x y z
N MET A 1 -6.11 3.77 18.78
CA MET A 1 -7.01 4.87 18.38
C MET A 1 -7.30 4.72 16.87
N LYS A 2 -8.56 4.64 16.43
CA LYS A 2 -8.89 4.39 15.00
C LYS A 2 -8.50 5.58 14.11
N SER A 3 -7.82 5.30 13.01
CA SER A 3 -7.38 6.33 12.05
C SER A 3 -8.57 6.98 11.33
N LYS A 4 -8.40 8.21 10.81
CA LYS A 4 -9.44 8.88 10.01
C LYS A 4 -9.88 8.03 8.82
N LYS A 5 -8.94 7.35 8.18
CA LYS A 5 -9.19 6.42 7.07
C LYS A 5 -10.09 5.26 7.51
N GLN A 6 -9.79 4.65 8.65
CA GLN A 6 -10.62 3.56 9.20
C GLN A 6 -12.04 4.04 9.54
N LYS A 7 -12.20 5.25 10.06
CA LYS A 7 -13.53 5.85 10.33
C LYS A 7 -14.36 6.04 9.06
N VAL A 8 -13.74 6.56 7.99
CA VAL A 8 -14.39 6.72 6.68
C VAL A 8 -14.89 5.38 6.16
N ILE A 9 -14.04 4.36 6.14
CA ILE A 9 -14.39 3.03 5.62
C ILE A 9 -15.47 2.35 6.46
N THR A 10 -15.40 2.49 7.79
CA THR A 10 -16.43 1.98 8.71
C THR A 10 -17.80 2.58 8.39
N GLU A 11 -17.87 3.89 8.15
CA GLU A 11 -19.13 4.55 7.83
C GLU A 11 -19.67 4.16 6.44
N ILE A 12 -18.79 4.03 5.43
CA ILE A 12 -19.19 3.52 4.10
C ILE A 12 -19.75 2.10 4.23
N PHE A 13 -19.11 1.24 5.00
CA PHE A 13 -19.53 -0.15 5.19
C PHE A 13 -20.90 -0.24 5.86
N LYS A 14 -21.14 0.55 6.93
CA LYS A 14 -22.45 0.63 7.58
C LYS A 14 -23.55 1.09 6.61
N PHE A 15 -23.28 2.15 5.84
CA PHE A 15 -24.21 2.63 4.82
C PHE A 15 -24.56 1.56 3.78
N CYS A 16 -23.57 0.79 3.33
CA CYS A 16 -23.77 -0.30 2.37
C CYS A 16 -24.59 -1.45 2.98
N THR A 17 -24.34 -1.76 4.25
CA THR A 17 -25.03 -2.82 5.01
C THR A 17 -26.50 -2.47 5.22
N GLU A 18 -26.80 -1.24 5.65
CA GLU A 18 -28.18 -0.74 5.84
C GLU A 18 -28.99 -0.79 4.53
N LYS A 19 -28.33 -0.59 3.39
CA LYS A 19 -28.96 -0.63 2.07
C LYS A 19 -29.00 -2.02 1.42
N ASN A 20 -28.39 -3.03 2.06
CA ASN A 20 -28.12 -4.33 1.47
C ASN A 20 -27.48 -4.24 0.06
N ASN A 21 -26.61 -3.24 -0.14
CA ASN A 21 -25.90 -3.02 -1.39
C ASN A 21 -24.45 -2.64 -1.08
N PHE A 22 -23.54 -3.57 -1.39
CA PHE A 22 -22.11 -3.46 -1.12
C PHE A 22 -21.32 -2.75 -2.21
N VAL A 23 -21.98 -2.25 -3.26
CA VAL A 23 -21.37 -1.44 -4.31
C VAL A 23 -21.52 0.04 -3.98
N PHE A 24 -20.43 0.79 -4.06
CA PHE A 24 -20.42 2.23 -3.79
C PHE A 24 -19.54 2.99 -4.78
N HIS A 25 -19.83 4.28 -4.94
CA HIS A 25 -19.16 5.16 -5.89
C HIS A 25 -18.32 6.22 -5.17
N ASN A 26 -17.33 6.79 -5.85
CA ASN A 26 -16.47 7.87 -5.37
C ASN A 26 -17.22 9.05 -4.72
N GLU A 27 -18.42 9.36 -5.19
CA GLU A 27 -19.24 10.44 -4.61
C GLU A 27 -19.60 10.16 -3.14
N LEU A 28 -19.92 8.91 -2.79
CA LEU A 28 -20.15 8.51 -1.40
C LEU A 28 -18.85 8.65 -0.58
N VAL A 29 -17.73 8.22 -1.15
CA VAL A 29 -16.41 8.30 -0.50
C VAL A 29 -16.03 9.74 -0.20
N LYS A 30 -16.23 10.66 -1.15
CA LYS A 30 -15.98 12.11 -0.98
C LYS A 30 -16.85 12.70 0.13
N LYS A 31 -18.15 12.40 0.13
CA LYS A 31 -19.11 12.88 1.14
C LYS A 31 -18.68 12.47 2.55
N ILE A 32 -18.37 11.19 2.75
CA ILE A 32 -17.98 10.66 4.06
C ILE A 32 -16.57 11.12 4.46
N SER A 33 -15.63 11.22 3.51
CA SER A 33 -14.28 11.74 3.79
C SER A 33 -14.32 13.17 4.30
N LYS A 34 -15.18 14.03 3.72
CA LYS A 34 -15.39 15.41 4.19
C LYS A 34 -15.91 15.44 5.63
N LYS A 35 -16.86 14.56 5.97
CA LYS A 35 -17.40 14.44 7.33
C LYS A 35 -16.34 14.09 8.38
N HIS A 36 -15.39 13.21 8.04
CA HIS A 36 -14.29 12.80 8.94
C HIS A 36 -13.03 13.64 8.80
N ASN A 37 -13.08 14.73 8.03
CA ASN A 37 -11.95 15.61 7.74
C ASN A 37 -10.72 14.82 7.24
N PHE A 38 -10.95 13.87 6.34
CA PHE A 38 -9.95 13.05 5.66
C PHE A 38 -9.59 13.70 4.32
N GLY A 39 -8.32 14.08 4.15
CA GLY A 39 -7.90 14.98 3.08
C GLY A 39 -8.00 14.38 1.67
N ASN A 40 -7.61 13.12 1.48
CA ASN A 40 -7.60 12.49 0.16
C ASN A 40 -8.65 11.38 0.02
N PRO A 41 -9.88 11.68 -0.44
CA PRO A 41 -10.93 10.67 -0.58
C PRO A 41 -10.56 9.53 -1.54
N PHE A 42 -9.69 9.76 -2.53
CA PHE A 42 -9.26 8.72 -3.47
C PHE A 42 -8.30 7.69 -2.86
N ASP A 43 -7.71 8.02 -1.71
CA ASP A 43 -6.88 7.10 -0.95
C ASP A 43 -7.68 6.27 0.05
N ALA A 44 -8.90 6.70 0.44
CA ALA A 44 -9.67 6.07 1.49
C ALA A 44 -9.91 4.57 1.24
N THR A 45 -10.17 4.20 -0.02
CA THR A 45 -10.48 2.82 -0.43
C THR A 45 -9.24 1.99 -0.82
N LYS A 46 -8.04 2.57 -0.78
CA LYS A 46 -6.80 1.86 -1.07
C LYS A 46 -6.24 1.29 0.22
N LEU A 47 -6.45 0.00 0.45
CA LEU A 47 -5.96 -0.72 1.62
C LEU A 47 -5.06 -1.85 1.16
N ASP A 48 -3.77 -1.73 1.45
CA ASP A 48 -2.67 -2.57 1.00
C ASP A 48 -2.25 -3.61 2.06
N ASN A 49 -2.61 -3.41 3.32
CA ASN A 49 -2.33 -4.33 4.41
C ASN A 49 -3.53 -4.46 5.35
N LEU A 50 -3.61 -5.57 6.09
CA LEU A 50 -4.69 -5.83 7.05
C LEU A 50 -4.68 -4.87 8.24
N ASP A 51 -3.52 -4.36 8.65
CA ASP A 51 -3.40 -3.42 9.79
C ASP A 51 -4.13 -2.09 9.53
N LYS A 52 -4.29 -1.70 8.26
CA LYS A 52 -5.03 -0.51 7.85
C LYS A 52 -6.54 -0.75 7.78
N PHE A 53 -7.01 -2.00 7.84
CA PHE A 53 -8.45 -2.30 7.81
C PHE A 53 -9.12 -1.88 9.12
N PRO A 54 -10.38 -1.42 9.07
CA PRO A 54 -11.21 -1.35 10.26
C PRO A 54 -11.58 -2.74 10.77
N ASP A 55 -11.60 -2.93 12.09
CA ASP A 55 -11.96 -4.21 12.72
C ASP A 55 -13.28 -4.80 12.20
N ILE A 56 -14.28 -3.94 11.95
CA ILE A 56 -15.59 -4.37 11.44
C ILE A 56 -15.48 -5.10 10.09
N LEU A 57 -14.53 -4.73 9.23
CA LEU A 57 -14.32 -5.45 7.98
C LEU A 57 -13.66 -6.80 8.22
N ILE A 58 -12.66 -6.84 9.10
CA ILE A 58 -11.95 -8.08 9.46
C ILE A 58 -12.91 -9.08 10.10
N GLU A 59 -13.68 -8.64 11.09
CA GLU A 59 -14.65 -9.46 11.84
C GLU A 59 -15.79 -9.98 10.94
N ASN A 60 -16.18 -9.23 9.91
CA ASN A 60 -17.25 -9.62 9.00
C ASN A 60 -16.72 -10.25 7.70
N ASP A 61 -15.42 -10.51 7.61
CA ASP A 61 -14.74 -11.09 6.46
C ASP A 61 -15.00 -10.30 5.15
N PHE A 62 -14.70 -9.00 5.13
CA PHE A 62 -14.86 -8.15 3.95
C PHE A 62 -13.60 -7.39 3.51
N PHE A 63 -13.31 -7.40 2.21
CA PHE A 63 -12.33 -6.50 1.60
C PHE A 63 -12.92 -5.63 0.50
N ILE A 64 -12.19 -4.59 0.09
CA ILE A 64 -12.62 -3.65 -0.94
C ILE A 64 -11.92 -4.00 -2.26
N ILE A 65 -12.69 -4.08 -3.34
CA ILE A 65 -12.18 -4.13 -4.71
C ILE A 65 -12.54 -2.85 -5.48
N HIS A 66 -11.66 -2.44 -6.38
CA HIS A 66 -11.91 -1.37 -7.34
C HIS A 66 -12.44 -1.97 -8.65
N GLN A 67 -13.64 -1.55 -9.06
CA GLN A 67 -14.28 -2.03 -10.29
C GLN A 67 -14.02 -1.11 -11.50
N GLY A 68 -13.33 0.01 -11.29
CA GLY A 68 -13.11 1.04 -12.31
C GLY A 68 -14.25 2.05 -12.40
N LYS A 69 -14.07 3.10 -13.21
CA LYS A 69 -15.04 4.21 -13.40
C LYS A 69 -15.55 4.85 -12.09
N GLY A 70 -14.76 4.78 -11.03
CA GLY A 70 -15.11 5.31 -9.70
C GLY A 70 -15.98 4.39 -8.83
N TYR A 71 -16.26 3.16 -9.27
CA TYR A 71 -16.99 2.15 -8.51
C TYR A 71 -16.05 1.25 -7.70
N HIS A 72 -16.55 0.85 -6.53
CA HIS A 72 -15.91 -0.01 -5.55
C HIS A 72 -16.93 -1.00 -5.00
N LYS A 73 -16.48 -2.13 -4.49
CA LYS A 73 -17.35 -3.14 -3.90
C LYS A 73 -16.72 -3.76 -2.66
N PHE A 74 -17.51 -3.99 -1.62
CA PHE A 74 -17.12 -4.90 -0.54
C PHE A 74 -17.39 -6.35 -0.97
N VAL A 75 -16.38 -7.20 -0.83
CA VAL A 75 -16.41 -8.62 -1.21
C VAL A 75 -15.96 -9.46 -0.02
N LYS A 76 -16.54 -10.66 0.12
CA LYS A 76 -16.18 -11.59 1.20
C LYS A 76 -14.90 -12.36 0.90
N SER A 77 -14.29 -12.97 1.92
CA SER A 77 -13.05 -13.73 1.88
C SER A 77 -11.79 -12.86 1.82
N ILE A 78 -11.54 -12.13 2.91
CA ILE A 78 -10.32 -11.35 3.13
C ILE A 78 -9.07 -12.22 2.95
N GLU A 79 -9.09 -13.47 3.42
CA GLU A 79 -7.95 -14.38 3.35
C GLU A 79 -7.53 -14.71 1.90
N LYS A 80 -8.45 -14.58 0.94
CA LYS A 80 -8.16 -14.74 -0.48
C LYS A 80 -7.62 -13.47 -1.13
N ALA A 81 -7.87 -12.31 -0.52
CA ALA A 81 -7.40 -11.03 -1.01
C ALA A 81 -5.95 -10.75 -0.60
N PHE A 82 -5.54 -11.22 0.59
CA PHE A 82 -4.23 -10.97 1.14
C PHE A 82 -3.46 -12.27 1.34
N HIS A 83 -2.35 -12.41 0.61
CA HIS A 83 -1.44 -13.51 0.80
C HIS A 83 -0.67 -13.34 2.12
N LYS A 84 -0.66 -14.40 2.94
CA LYS A 84 0.24 -14.49 4.09
C LYS A 84 1.56 -15.04 3.60
N PHE A 85 2.59 -14.21 3.60
CA PHE A 85 3.94 -14.63 3.25
C PHE A 85 4.43 -15.75 4.16
N GLU A 86 5.23 -16.66 3.59
CA GLU A 86 5.89 -17.73 4.31
C GLU A 86 6.92 -17.15 5.31
N PRO A 87 7.15 -17.83 6.45
CA PRO A 87 8.23 -17.43 7.35
C PRO A 87 9.58 -17.57 6.65
N ILE A 88 10.46 -16.59 6.85
CA ILE A 88 11.84 -16.66 6.37
C ILE A 88 12.58 -17.71 7.20
N LEU A 89 13.14 -18.72 6.54
CA LEU A 89 13.88 -19.78 7.24
C LEU A 89 15.25 -19.24 7.69
N PRO A 90 15.79 -19.69 8.85
CA PRO A 90 17.06 -19.18 9.35
C PRO A 90 18.23 -19.29 8.37
N ARG A 91 18.25 -20.34 7.53
CA ARG A 91 19.26 -20.54 6.49
C ARG A 91 19.22 -19.49 5.37
N ASP A 92 18.08 -18.84 5.19
CA ASP A 92 17.84 -17.83 4.16
C ASP A 92 18.07 -16.41 4.71
N ILE A 93 18.40 -16.28 6.01
CA ILE A 93 18.75 -15.01 6.65
C ILE A 93 20.25 -14.76 6.44
N ILE A 94 20.55 -13.71 5.69
CA ILE A 94 21.92 -13.23 5.51
C ILE A 94 22.12 -12.06 6.48
N ASP A 95 22.96 -12.25 7.49
CA ASP A 95 23.38 -11.15 8.34
C ASP A 95 24.40 -10.30 7.58
N LYS A 96 24.07 -9.03 7.36
CA LYS A 96 24.89 -8.10 6.59
C LYS A 96 25.13 -6.88 7.44
N GLU A 97 26.40 -6.67 7.80
CA GLU A 97 26.79 -5.49 8.55
C GLU A 97 26.43 -4.22 7.78
N TYR A 98 25.54 -3.43 8.38
CA TYR A 98 25.09 -2.17 7.83
C TYR A 98 25.80 -1.00 8.50
N LYS A 99 26.71 -0.35 7.79
CA LYS A 99 27.31 0.90 8.26
C LYS A 99 26.39 2.07 7.90
N ARG A 100 25.83 2.71 8.92
CA ARG A 100 24.92 3.84 8.70
C ARG A 100 25.62 5.01 7.98
N SER A 101 24.97 5.58 6.98
CA SER A 101 25.39 6.83 6.33
C SER A 101 24.69 8.03 6.97
N ILE A 102 25.21 9.23 6.71
CA ILE A 102 24.60 10.50 7.14
C ILE A 102 23.21 10.75 6.54
N LEU A 103 22.81 10.01 5.49
CA LEU A 103 21.51 10.14 4.82
C LEU A 103 20.48 9.12 5.29
N ASN A 104 20.85 8.22 6.19
CA ASN A 104 19.95 7.19 6.69
C ASN A 104 18.83 7.80 7.54
N GLU A 105 17.63 7.21 7.45
CA GLU A 105 16.44 7.61 8.23
C GLU A 105 15.85 8.99 7.88
N TYR A 106 16.45 9.73 6.94
CA TYR A 106 15.91 11.00 6.47
C TYR A 106 14.79 10.87 5.44
N ASP A 107 14.68 9.72 4.76
CA ASP A 107 13.65 9.47 3.77
C ASP A 107 13.03 8.08 3.98
N THR A 108 11.69 7.99 3.91
CA THR A 108 10.91 6.74 4.01
C THR A 108 10.16 6.43 2.72
N SER A 109 10.46 7.17 1.64
CA SER A 109 9.88 6.95 0.33
C SER A 109 10.25 5.59 -0.27
N GLU A 110 9.44 5.11 -1.22
CA GLU A 110 9.75 3.90 -2.01
C GLU A 110 11.11 4.02 -2.74
N SER A 111 11.45 5.22 -3.20
CA SER A 111 12.73 5.52 -3.83
C SER A 111 13.91 5.29 -2.88
N ASN A 112 13.73 5.54 -1.58
CA ASN A 112 14.76 5.24 -0.59
C ASN A 112 15.02 3.72 -0.49
N MET A 113 13.99 2.88 -0.57
CA MET A 113 14.20 1.42 -0.55
C MET A 113 14.98 0.92 -1.75
N LEU A 114 14.78 1.53 -2.92
CA LEU A 114 15.60 1.23 -4.10
C LEU A 114 17.07 1.66 -3.91
N SER A 115 17.31 2.82 -3.28
CA SER A 115 18.66 3.27 -2.93
C SER A 115 19.35 2.29 -1.97
N VAL A 116 18.65 1.86 -0.91
CA VAL A 116 19.16 0.87 0.05
C VAL A 116 19.47 -0.45 -0.65
N GLY A 117 18.54 -0.99 -1.44
CA GLY A 117 18.74 -2.25 -2.16
C GLY A 117 19.90 -2.20 -3.15
N SER A 118 20.12 -1.05 -3.81
CA SER A 118 21.24 -0.83 -4.71
C SER A 118 22.57 -0.72 -3.95
N ASN A 119 22.65 0.15 -2.93
CA ASN A 119 23.87 0.43 -2.18
C ASN A 119 24.35 -0.79 -1.39
N LEU A 120 23.42 -1.58 -0.86
CA LEU A 120 23.72 -2.84 -0.19
C LEU A 120 23.90 -4.01 -1.15
N LYS A 121 23.91 -3.76 -2.46
CA LYS A 121 24.07 -4.78 -3.50
C LYS A 121 23.07 -5.95 -3.36
N ILE A 122 21.90 -5.72 -2.74
CA ILE A 122 20.85 -6.72 -2.56
C ILE A 122 20.31 -7.14 -3.92
N PHE A 123 20.01 -6.18 -4.80
CA PHE A 123 19.54 -6.47 -6.16
C PHE A 123 20.58 -7.21 -7.00
N HIS A 124 21.86 -6.97 -6.73
CA HIS A 124 22.96 -7.59 -7.48
C HIS A 124 23.06 -9.07 -7.13
N HIS A 125 23.10 -9.35 -5.83
CA HIS A 125 23.09 -10.71 -5.32
C HIS A 125 21.81 -11.45 -5.74
N PHE A 126 20.65 -10.81 -5.64
CA PHE A 126 19.37 -11.42 -6.01
C PHE A 126 19.27 -11.75 -7.51
N LEU A 127 19.66 -10.82 -8.39
CA LEU A 127 19.49 -10.99 -9.84
C LEU A 127 20.62 -11.81 -10.49
N TYR A 128 21.84 -11.69 -9.99
CA TYR A 128 23.04 -12.24 -10.65
C TYR A 128 23.80 -13.27 -9.80
N GLY A 129 23.37 -13.52 -8.56
CA GLY A 129 24.10 -14.38 -7.61
C GLY A 129 25.46 -13.82 -7.18
N ASN A 130 25.81 -12.60 -7.62
CA ASN A 130 27.12 -12.01 -7.42
C ASN A 130 27.02 -10.50 -7.17
N THR A 131 27.73 -10.02 -6.14
CA THR A 131 27.81 -8.61 -5.77
C THR A 131 28.79 -7.78 -6.60
N ASP A 132 29.66 -8.41 -7.37
CA ASP A 132 30.71 -7.72 -8.15
C ASP A 132 30.23 -7.23 -9.51
N VAL A 133 29.03 -7.65 -9.91
CA VAL A 133 28.38 -7.14 -11.11
C VAL A 133 28.08 -5.65 -10.91
N THR A 134 28.23 -4.85 -11.96
CA THR A 134 27.88 -3.41 -11.94
C THR A 134 26.80 -3.13 -13.00
N PRO A 135 25.56 -3.60 -12.79
CA PRO A 135 24.45 -3.39 -13.71
C PRO A 135 24.11 -1.91 -13.81
N LYS A 136 23.75 -1.47 -15.01
CA LYS A 136 23.18 -0.13 -15.22
C LYS A 136 21.73 -0.15 -14.73
N ILE A 137 21.46 0.49 -13.60
CA ILE A 137 20.10 0.63 -13.06
C ILE A 137 19.51 1.95 -13.55
N TYR A 138 18.39 1.88 -14.26
CA TYR A 138 17.64 3.04 -14.72
C TYR A 138 16.45 3.28 -13.79
N PHE A 139 16.55 4.30 -12.95
CA PHE A 139 15.38 4.73 -12.16
C PHE A 139 14.45 5.55 -13.05
N PRO A 140 13.15 5.23 -13.12
CA PRO A 140 12.20 6.04 -13.87
C PRO A 140 12.19 7.46 -13.28
N ARG A 141 12.60 8.44 -14.09
CA ARG A 141 12.40 9.85 -13.74
C ARG A 141 10.96 10.21 -14.05
N ARG A 142 10.29 10.83 -13.08
CA ARG A 142 8.98 11.45 -13.33
C ARG A 142 9.17 12.48 -14.43
N THR A 143 8.57 12.27 -15.61
CA THR A 143 8.51 13.30 -16.64
C THR A 143 7.79 14.50 -16.03
N LYS A 144 8.50 15.62 -15.86
CA LYS A 144 7.79 16.90 -15.80
C LYS A 144 7.15 17.02 -17.17
N ASN A 145 5.82 16.90 -17.24
CA ASN A 145 5.09 17.41 -18.39
C ASN A 145 5.37 18.92 -18.40
N GLY A 146 6.44 19.32 -19.07
CA GLY A 146 6.59 20.69 -19.51
C GLY A 146 5.35 20.99 -20.34
N LYS A 147 4.65 22.07 -19.99
CA LYS A 147 3.73 22.68 -20.93
C LYS A 147 4.55 22.92 -22.20
N SER A 148 4.17 22.29 -23.30
CA SER A 148 4.54 22.77 -24.62
C SER A 148 3.82 24.10 -24.77
N ASP A 149 4.61 25.18 -24.82
CA ASP A 149 4.14 26.50 -25.27
C ASP A 149 3.63 26.43 -26.71
#